data_AF-A0A2V3A463-F1
#
_entry.id   AF-A0A2V3A463-F1
#
_cell.length_a   1.000
_cell.length_b   1.000
_cell.length_c   1.000
_cell.angle_alpha   90.00
_cell.angle_beta   90.00
_cell.angle_gamma   90.00
#
_symmetry.space_group_name_H-M   'P 1'
#
loop_
_entity.id
_entity.type
_entity.pdbx_description
1 polymer ?
#
loop_
_entity_poly.entity_id
_entity_poly.type
_entity_poly.pdbx_seq_one_letter_code
_entity_poly.pdbx_strand_id
1 'polypeptide(L)'
;MSSTNLRKEKLIYCSVVTELQAAQVTKICQDYGIQSVIKLKPFVEISQLKKALKEKMKDKLYDPCPCGKGKKFKFCCYKEELDINL
;
A
#
# COMPACT_ATOMS: atom_id res chain seq x y z
N MET A 1 37.42 -30.94 11.82
CA MET A 1 36.66 -29.88 12.52
C MET A 1 36.55 -28.73 11.51
N SER A 2 35.41 -28.28 11.01
CA SER A 2 34.05 -28.31 11.54
C SER A 2 33.06 -28.18 10.37
N SER A 3 32.05 -29.04 10.36
CA SER A 3 30.96 -29.00 9.39
C SER A 3 30.06 -27.80 9.68
N THR A 4 30.12 -26.78 8.83
CA THR A 4 29.21 -25.62 8.90
C THR A 4 27.81 -26.07 8.48
N ASN A 5 27.02 -26.45 9.48
CA ASN A 5 25.58 -26.68 9.35
C ASN A 5 24.95 -25.38 8.81
N LEU A 6 24.69 -25.33 7.49
CA LEU A 6 23.80 -24.34 6.88
C LEU A 6 22.39 -24.62 7.41
N ARG A 7 22.07 -24.08 8.59
CA ARG A 7 20.70 -24.03 9.09
C ARG A 7 19.92 -23.23 8.07
N LYS A 8 19.01 -23.86 7.32
CA LYS A 8 18.02 -23.18 6.50
C LYS A 8 17.21 -22.30 7.45
N GLU A 9 17.61 -21.03 7.61
CA GLU A 9 16.87 -20.07 8.42
C GLU A 9 15.47 -19.97 7.82
N LYS A 10 14.49 -20.43 8.61
CA LYS A 10 13.10 -20.55 8.17
C LYS A 10 12.53 -19.14 8.13
N LEU A 11 12.46 -18.56 6.94
CA LEU A 11 11.93 -17.22 6.72
C LEU A 11 10.49 -17.15 7.26
N ILE A 12 10.24 -16.24 8.21
CA ILE A 12 8.90 -16.05 8.76
C ILE A 12 8.12 -15.07 7.89
N TYR A 13 6.88 -15.42 7.55
CA TYR A 13 5.96 -14.54 6.84
C TYR A 13 4.91 -14.00 7.79
N CYS A 14 4.90 -12.68 7.98
CA CYS A 14 3.93 -11.99 8.81
C CYS A 14 3.06 -11.08 7.94
N SER A 15 1.76 -10.99 8.24
CA SER A 15 0.88 -9.97 7.67
C SER A 15 0.46 -9.02 8.79
N VAL A 16 0.65 -7.72 8.59
CA VAL A 16 0.33 -6.68 9.57
C VAL A 16 -0.55 -5.62 8.93
N VAL A 17 -1.34 -4.91 9.74
CA VAL A 17 -2.32 -3.93 9.23
C VAL A 17 -1.74 -2.53 9.21
N THR A 18 -0.86 -2.21 10.16
CA THR A 18 -0.34 -0.85 10.36
C THR A 18 1.19 -0.83 10.35
N GLU A 19 1.74 0.34 10.03
CA GLU A 19 3.18 0.59 10.11
C GLU A 19 3.73 0.42 11.53
N LEU A 20 2.94 0.79 12.54
CA LEU A 20 3.31 0.59 13.95
C LEU A 20 3.53 -0.90 14.27
N GLN A 21 2.62 -1.76 13.81
CA GLN A 21 2.75 -3.21 13.99
C GLN A 21 3.94 -3.75 13.20
N ALA A 22 4.19 -3.24 11.98
CA ALA A 22 5.36 -3.61 11.20
C ALA A 22 6.65 -3.29 11.97
N ALA A 23 6.78 -2.08 12.52
CA ALA A 23 7.93 -1.65 13.30
C ALA A 23 8.14 -2.51 14.57
N GLN A 24 7.05 -2.86 15.27
CA GLN A 24 7.12 -3.75 16.43
C GLN A 24 7.61 -5.15 16.06
N VAL A 25 7.08 -5.73 14.98
CA VAL A 25 7.50 -7.05 14.49
C VAL A 25 8.95 -7.01 14.02
N THR A 26 9.36 -5.96 13.29
CA THR A 26 10.75 -5.78 12.86
C THR A 26 11.70 -5.72 14.05
N LYS A 27 11.36 -4.97 15.10
CA LYS A 27 12.18 -4.88 16.31
C LYS A 27 12.37 -6.25 16.96
N ILE A 28 11.30 -7.00 17.14
CA ILE A 28 11.35 -8.37 17.67
C ILE A 28 12.21 -9.26 16.76
N CYS A 29 12.00 -9.24 15.45
CA CYS A 29 12.79 -10.05 14.52
C CYS A 29 14.28 -9.72 14.58
N GLN A 30 14.65 -8.44 14.72
CA GLN A 30 16.04 -8.01 14.89
C GLN A 30 16.64 -8.50 16.21
N ASP A 31 15.91 -8.33 17.32
CA ASP A 31 16.36 -8.71 18.66
C ASP A 31 16.67 -10.23 18.76
N TYR A 32 15.94 -11.06 18.01
CA TYR A 32 16.12 -12.52 17.98
C TYR A 32 16.92 -13.03 16.77
N GLY A 33 17.44 -12.15 15.90
CA GLY A 33 18.19 -12.55 14.69
C GLY A 33 17.36 -13.34 13.67
N ILE A 34 16.05 -13.08 13.60
CA ILE A 34 15.10 -13.79 12.73
C ILE A 34 14.95 -13.05 11.40
N GLN A 35 15.14 -13.75 10.29
CA GLN A 35 14.77 -13.22 8.97
C GLN A 35 13.26 -13.32 8.73
N SER A 36 12.62 -12.18 8.46
CA SER A 36 11.17 -12.09 8.24
C SER A 36 10.80 -11.27 7.01
N VAL A 37 9.72 -11.66 6.33
CA VAL A 37 9.03 -10.85 5.32
C VAL A 37 7.70 -10.39 5.91
N ILE A 38 7.55 -9.09 6.04
CA ILE A 38 6.36 -8.45 6.60
C ILE A 38 5.53 -7.89 5.44
N LYS A 39 4.30 -8.38 5.29
CA LYS A 39 3.32 -7.87 4.32
C LYS A 39 2.38 -6.90 5.02
N LEU A 40 2.40 -5.64 4.61
CA LEU A 40 1.42 -4.66 5.04
C LEU A 40 0.12 -4.89 4.26
N LYS A 41 -0.96 -5.23 4.96
CA LYS A 41 -2.32 -5.35 4.42
C LYS A 41 -3.21 -4.34 5.14
N PRO A 42 -3.20 -3.07 4.72
CA PRO A 42 -4.13 -2.10 5.28
C PRO A 42 -5.56 -2.56 4.99
N PHE A 43 -6.49 -2.27 5.90
CA PHE A 43 -7.89 -2.69 5.83
C PHE A 43 -8.66 -2.08 4.65
N VAL A 44 -8.01 -1.18 3.91
CA VAL A 44 -8.58 -0.48 2.77
C VAL A 44 -8.26 -1.29 1.51
N GLU A 45 -9.24 -2.06 1.05
CA GLU A 45 -9.16 -2.64 -0.28
C GLU A 45 -9.12 -1.53 -1.34
N ILE A 46 -8.17 -1.62 -2.26
CA ILE A 46 -7.98 -0.67 -3.36
C ILE A 46 -9.30 -0.48 -4.14
N SER A 47 -10.08 -1.55 -4.31
CA SER A 47 -11.38 -1.53 -4.97
C SER A 47 -12.40 -0.67 -4.22
N GLN A 48 -12.46 -0.80 -2.89
CA GLN A 48 -13.34 0.01 -2.05
C GLN A 48 -12.90 1.48 -2.01
N LEU A 49 -11.59 1.73 -1.93
CA LEU A 49 -11.03 3.08 -2.01
C LEU A 49 -11.37 3.76 -3.34
N LYS A 50 -11.17 3.06 -4.46
CA LYS A 50 -11.53 3.55 -5.80
C LYS A 50 -13.03 3.87 -5.89
N LYS A 51 -13.90 3.05 -5.29
CA LYS A 51 -15.35 3.31 -5.29
C LYS A 51 -15.71 4.54 -4.44
N ALA A 52 -15.16 4.65 -3.24
CA ALA A 52 -15.37 5.79 -2.36
C ALA A 52 -14.87 7.12 -2.97
N LEU A 53 -13.68 7.09 -3.61
CA LEU A 53 -13.14 8.23 -4.33
C LEU A 53 -14.04 8.64 -5.51
N LYS A 54 -14.49 7.68 -6.32
CA LYS A 54 -15.44 7.95 -7.43
C LYS A 54 -16.73 8.60 -6.95
N GLU A 55 -17.25 8.17 -5.80
CA GLU A 55 -18.48 8.72 -5.24
C GLU A 55 -18.29 10.15 -4.72
N LYS A 56 -17.18 10.42 -4.03
CA LYS A 56 -16.84 11.78 -3.55
C LYS A 56 -16.48 12.75 -4.68
N MET A 57 -15.85 12.26 -5.75
CA MET A 57 -15.48 13.07 -6.91
C MET A 57 -16.61 13.23 -7.91
N LYS A 58 -17.75 12.57 -7.70
CA LYS A 58 -18.85 12.52 -8.67
C LYS A 58 -19.42 13.91 -8.98
N ASP A 59 -19.48 14.76 -7.97
CA ASP A 59 -19.94 16.15 -8.10
C ASP A 59 -18.92 17.00 -8.87
N LYS A 60 -17.62 16.75 -8.65
CA LYS A 60 -16.51 17.47 -9.30
C LYS A 60 -16.21 17.03 -10.73
N LEU A 61 -16.84 15.94 -11.22
CA LEU A 61 -16.60 15.39 -12.56
C LEU A 61 -16.88 16.40 -13.68
N TYR A 62 -17.92 17.22 -13.51
CA TYR A 62 -18.38 18.15 -14.53
C TYR A 62 -17.86 19.56 -14.36
N ASP A 63 -17.19 19.83 -13.24
CA ASP A 63 -16.52 21.10 -13.00
C ASP A 63 -15.36 21.31 -13.98
N PRO A 64 -15.01 22.58 -14.28
CA PRO A 64 -13.81 22.89 -15.02
C PRO A 64 -12.58 22.33 -14.30
N CYS A 65 -11.70 21.67 -15.05
CA CYS A 65 -10.46 21.13 -14.49
C CYS A 65 -9.57 22.24 -13.93
N PRO A 66 -9.07 22.12 -12.69
CA PRO A 66 -8.18 23.12 -12.10
C PRO A 66 -6.82 23.21 -12.81
N CYS A 67 -6.49 22.23 -13.66
CA CYS A 67 -5.28 22.18 -14.47
C CYS A 67 -5.19 23.26 -15.57
N GLY A 68 -6.20 24.12 -15.73
CA GLY A 68 -6.18 25.24 -16.68
C GLY A 68 -6.36 24.85 -18.15
N LYS A 69 -6.56 23.57 -18.47
CA LYS A 69 -6.73 23.09 -19.87
C LYS A 69 -8.11 23.38 -20.48
N GLY A 70 -8.99 24.10 -19.78
CA GLY A 70 -10.34 24.46 -20.25
C GLY A 70 -11.30 23.27 -20.45
N LYS A 71 -10.91 22.05 -20.04
CA LYS A 71 -11.71 20.82 -20.15
C LYS A 71 -12.39 20.52 -18.81
N LYS A 72 -13.53 19.81 -18.85
CA LYS A 72 -14.14 19.27 -17.62
C LYS A 72 -13.22 18.26 -16.95
N PHE A 73 -13.23 18.22 -15.62
CA PHE A 73 -12.35 17.37 -14.81
C PHE A 73 -12.38 15.89 -15.24
N LYS A 74 -13.57 15.35 -15.53
CA LYS A 74 -13.79 13.98 -16.04
C LYS A 74 -12.95 13.62 -17.26
N PHE A 75 -12.73 14.57 -18.17
CA PHE A 75 -12.01 14.36 -19.44
C PHE A 75 -10.56 14.85 -19.39
N CYS A 76 -10.10 15.26 -18.21
CA CYS A 76 -8.76 15.79 -18.01
C CYS A 76 -8.03 14.98 -16.93
N CYS A 77 -7.92 15.49 -15.71
CA CYS A 77 -7.10 14.88 -14.66
C CYS A 77 -7.80 13.77 -13.87
N TYR A 78 -9.09 13.52 -14.10
CA TYR A 78 -9.85 12.50 -13.37
C TYR A 78 -9.29 11.07 -13.52
N LYS A 79 -8.76 10.71 -14.69
CA LYS A 79 -8.12 9.40 -14.88
C LYS A 79 -6.80 9.31 -14.14
N GLU A 80 -6.02 10.38 -14.14
CA GLU A 80 -4.71 10.46 -13.47
C GLU A 80 -4.88 10.41 -11.94
N GLU A 81 -5.90 11.04 -11.37
CA GLU A 81 -6.14 11.00 -9.92
C GLU A 81 -6.65 9.64 -9.40
N LEU A 82 -7.32 8.86 -10.24
CA LEU A 82 -7.82 7.53 -9.85
C LEU A 82 -6.83 6.40 -10.17
N ASP A 83 -5.72 6.71 -10.85
CA ASP A 83 -4.69 5.75 -11.20
C ASP A 83 -3.78 5.50 -9.99
N ILE A 84 -4.35 4.82 -8.99
CA ILE A 84 -3.60 4.25 -7.88
C ILE A 84 -2.84 3.05 -8.45
N ASN A 85 -1.66 3.31 -9.02
CA ASN A 85 -0.63 2.31 -9.25
C ASN A 85 0.00 2.00 -7.89
N LEU A 86 -0.32 0.83 -7.34
CA LEU A 86 0.30 0.25 -6.15
C LEU A 86 1.39 -0.73 -6.56
#